data_AF-A0A3G9JA37-F1
#
_entry.id   AF-A0A3G9JA37-F1
#
_cell.length_a   1.000
_cell.length_b   1.000
_cell.length_c   1.000
_cell.angle_alpha   90.00
_cell.angle_beta   90.00
_cell.angle_gamma   90.00
#
_symmetry.space_group_name_H-M   'P 1'
#
loop_
_entity.id
_entity.type
_entity.pdbx_description
1 polymer ?
#
loop_
_entity_poly.entity_id
_entity_poly.type
_entity_poly.pdbx_seq_one_letter_code
_entity_poly.pdbx_strand_id
1 'polypeptide(L)'
;MLVIPIYEKNYKFKDILYYLLMGLAGITVLLVLADKAGVFNVNGNNAIRNFVYNTDMGVMGKSPEYAFYYKVFFKTSPLFVILLYESLKRQQFAITLLSVLGLVFSGTRANVLIALALVVIFIFKQQGMTKPAMIVKCLAIFMLALILLFGSSLIIEKLTSMMSSKGATYSDSIRIGTMESYKHLFSHAHNILFGTGMGSEFYNLGRSDFEASAEMSFIELVRQIGIIYTVLFVGGILYPLKGHYSILVKLTFIGYLFIAATNPLLYSTTASIIYIYMYLTFFESQAEKPLPQINRSNVKGEEYEL
;
A
#
# COMPACT_ATOMS: atom_id res chain seq x y z
N MET A 1 -9.44 12.46 10.77
CA MET A 1 -9.44 12.31 12.25
C MET A 1 -10.67 11.49 12.65
N LEU A 2 -10.59 10.15 12.55
CA LEU A 2 -11.66 9.19 12.92
C LEU A 2 -11.16 8.10 13.88
N VAL A 3 -9.87 8.12 14.22
CA VAL A 3 -9.22 7.05 14.99
C VAL A 3 -9.76 6.97 16.42
N ILE A 4 -9.88 8.12 17.10
CA ILE A 4 -10.33 8.19 18.50
C ILE A 4 -11.77 7.66 18.65
N PRO A 5 -12.77 8.12 17.87
CA PRO A 5 -14.11 7.55 17.95
C PRO A 5 -14.19 6.06 17.62
N ILE A 6 -13.37 5.58 16.66
CA ILE A 6 -13.35 4.16 16.29
C ILE A 6 -12.79 3.30 17.42
N TYR A 7 -11.71 3.77 18.06
CA TYR A 7 -11.09 3.12 19.20
C TYR A 7 -12.02 3.10 20.42
N GLU A 8 -12.59 4.24 20.79
CA GLU A 8 -13.46 4.38 21.97
C GLU A 8 -14.74 3.55 21.86
N LYS A 9 -15.31 3.46 20.66
CA LYS A 9 -16.53 2.67 20.43
C LYS A 9 -16.28 1.19 20.15
N ASN A 10 -15.01 0.75 20.20
CA ASN A 10 -14.59 -0.64 19.96
C ASN A 10 -15.22 -1.24 18.68
N TYR A 11 -15.30 -0.45 17.60
CA TYR A 11 -15.82 -0.97 16.34
C TYR A 11 -14.86 -2.05 15.81
N LYS A 12 -15.42 -3.12 15.23
CA LYS A 12 -14.66 -4.19 14.53
C LYS A 12 -14.09 -3.71 13.19
N PHE A 13 -13.45 -2.55 13.18
CA PHE A 13 -12.93 -1.88 12.00
C PHE A 13 -11.97 -2.78 11.21
N LYS A 14 -11.04 -3.46 11.89
CA LYS A 14 -10.06 -4.35 11.25
C LYS A 14 -10.73 -5.51 10.52
N ASP A 15 -11.76 -6.11 11.12
CA ASP A 15 -12.50 -7.21 10.48
C ASP A 15 -13.34 -6.70 9.30
N ILE A 16 -14.04 -5.57 9.46
CA ILE A 16 -14.81 -4.95 8.36
C ILE A 16 -13.87 -4.63 7.19
N LEU A 17 -12.73 -3.98 7.46
CA LEU A 17 -11.73 -3.66 6.46
C LEU A 17 -11.21 -4.92 5.77
N TYR A 18 -10.89 -5.97 6.54
CA TYR A 18 -10.44 -7.25 6.01
C TYR A 18 -11.43 -7.84 4.99
N TYR A 19 -12.72 -7.91 5.34
CA TYR A 19 -13.74 -8.47 4.43
C TYR A 19 -13.98 -7.58 3.20
N LEU A 20 -13.94 -6.26 3.35
CA LEU A 20 -14.05 -5.33 2.22
C LEU A 20 -12.88 -5.49 1.24
N LEU A 21 -11.65 -5.56 1.76
CA LEU A 21 -10.46 -5.77 0.94
C LEU A 21 -10.49 -7.14 0.25
N MET A 22 -10.95 -8.19 0.94
CA MET A 22 -11.14 -9.51 0.37
C MET A 22 -12.13 -9.49 -0.80
N GLY A 23 -13.27 -8.82 -0.65
CA GLY A 23 -14.26 -8.65 -1.70
C GLY A 23 -13.69 -7.91 -2.93
N LEU A 24 -12.98 -6.80 -2.69
CA LEU A 24 -12.34 -6.01 -3.76
C LEU A 24 -11.24 -6.78 -4.49
N ALA A 25 -10.40 -7.53 -3.77
CA ALA A 25 -9.40 -8.41 -4.39
C ALA A 25 -10.08 -9.52 -5.20
N GLY A 26 -11.18 -10.09 -4.68
CA GLY A 26 -12.07 -11.02 -5.37
C GLY A 26 -12.55 -10.46 -6.71
N ILE A 27 -13.16 -9.28 -6.71
CA ILE A 27 -13.64 -8.59 -7.92
C ILE A 27 -12.49 -8.39 -8.92
N THR A 28 -11.34 -7.92 -8.45
CA THR A 28 -10.16 -7.68 -9.30
C THR A 28 -9.73 -8.95 -10.03
N VAL A 29 -9.60 -10.06 -9.30
CA VAL A 29 -9.19 -11.35 -9.87
C VAL A 29 -10.28 -11.93 -10.79
N LEU A 30 -11.55 -11.84 -10.39
CA LEU A 30 -12.67 -12.33 -11.19
C LEU A 30 -12.77 -11.62 -12.55
N LEU A 31 -12.56 -10.30 -12.60
CA LEU A 31 -12.58 -9.54 -13.85
C LEU A 31 -11.49 -10.00 -14.83
N VAL A 32 -10.30 -10.29 -14.33
CA VAL A 32 -9.20 -10.80 -15.16
C VAL A 32 -9.47 -12.23 -15.63
N LEU A 33 -9.98 -13.08 -14.74
CA LEU A 33 -10.33 -14.47 -15.11
C LEU A 33 -11.49 -14.51 -16.11
N ALA A 34 -12.51 -13.66 -15.95
CA ALA A 34 -13.61 -13.55 -16.89
C ALA A 34 -13.15 -13.07 -18.27
N ASP A 35 -12.17 -12.17 -18.34
CA ASP A 35 -11.56 -11.76 -19.60
C ASP A 35 -10.76 -12.88 -20.26
N LYS A 36 -9.93 -13.60 -19.49
CA LYS A 36 -9.21 -14.77 -20.00
C LYS A 36 -10.14 -15.88 -20.48
N ALA A 37 -11.30 -16.05 -19.85
CA ALA A 37 -12.32 -17.01 -20.25
C ALA A 37 -13.14 -16.57 -21.47
N GLY A 38 -12.95 -15.34 -21.96
CA GLY A 38 -13.72 -14.78 -23.09
C GLY A 38 -15.15 -14.37 -22.74
N VAL A 39 -15.53 -14.41 -21.45
CA VAL A 39 -16.87 -14.02 -20.96
C VAL A 39 -17.00 -12.50 -20.86
N PHE A 40 -15.89 -11.82 -20.64
CA PHE A 40 -15.82 -10.37 -20.45
C PHE A 40 -14.66 -9.80 -21.27
N ASN A 41 -14.68 -8.49 -21.58
CA ASN A 41 -13.51 -7.84 -22.19
C ASN A 41 -13.11 -6.62 -21.36
N VAL A 42 -11.96 -6.64 -20.68
CA VAL A 42 -11.48 -5.53 -19.85
C VAL A 42 -11.21 -4.25 -20.67
N ASN A 43 -10.91 -4.38 -21.96
CA ASN A 43 -10.75 -3.27 -22.90
C ASN A 43 -12.06 -2.92 -23.64
N GLY A 44 -13.13 -3.68 -23.42
CA GLY A 44 -14.42 -3.43 -24.05
C GLY A 44 -15.08 -2.17 -23.50
N ASN A 45 -16.00 -1.59 -24.28
CA ASN A 45 -16.93 -0.58 -23.78
C ASN A 45 -18.06 -1.31 -23.01
N ASN A 46 -17.87 -1.48 -21.71
CA ASN A 46 -18.79 -2.22 -20.85
C ASN A 46 -19.18 -1.39 -19.62
N ALA A 47 -20.30 -1.73 -19.00
CA ALA A 47 -20.84 -0.97 -17.86
C ALA A 47 -19.84 -0.87 -16.69
N ILE A 48 -19.07 -1.92 -16.42
CA ILE A 48 -18.09 -1.95 -15.34
C ILE A 48 -16.96 -0.95 -15.61
N ARG A 49 -16.40 -0.98 -16.82
CA ARG A 49 -15.35 -0.06 -17.25
C ARG A 49 -15.86 1.37 -17.24
N ASN A 50 -17.02 1.63 -17.83
CA ASN A 50 -17.60 2.96 -17.84
C ASN A 50 -17.85 3.47 -16.43
N PHE A 51 -18.34 2.62 -15.53
CA PHE A 51 -18.51 2.97 -14.12
C PHE A 51 -17.17 3.32 -13.46
N VAL A 52 -16.13 2.49 -13.63
CA VAL A 52 -14.79 2.72 -13.05
C VAL A 52 -14.18 4.04 -13.52
N TYR A 53 -14.29 4.35 -14.82
CA TYR A 53 -13.74 5.58 -15.40
C TYR A 53 -14.59 6.81 -15.07
N ASN A 54 -15.94 6.72 -15.14
CA ASN A 54 -16.84 7.85 -14.87
C ASN A 54 -16.83 8.29 -13.40
N THR A 55 -16.54 7.36 -12.49
CA THR A 55 -16.44 7.66 -11.05
C THR A 55 -15.01 7.96 -10.61
N ASP A 56 -14.04 7.94 -11.54
CA ASP A 56 -12.62 8.10 -11.26
C ASP A 56 -12.15 7.18 -10.09
N MET A 57 -12.67 5.96 -10.03
CA MET A 57 -12.32 5.00 -8.98
C MET A 57 -11.05 4.21 -9.30
N GLY A 58 -10.65 4.20 -10.57
CA GLY A 58 -9.57 3.36 -11.02
C GLY A 58 -9.37 3.38 -12.53
N VAL A 59 -8.50 2.48 -12.99
CA VAL A 59 -8.19 2.28 -14.40
C VAL A 59 -8.22 0.79 -14.66
N MET A 60 -8.89 0.37 -15.73
CA MET A 60 -8.91 -1.04 -16.14
C MET A 60 -8.60 -1.24 -17.61
N GLY A 61 -7.78 -2.24 -17.91
CA GLY A 61 -7.48 -2.68 -19.27
C GLY A 61 -6.41 -3.78 -19.36
N LYS A 62 -6.10 -4.18 -20.58
CA LYS A 62 -5.00 -5.07 -20.94
C LYS A 62 -4.17 -4.49 -22.08
N SER A 63 -2.84 -4.50 -21.95
CA SER A 63 -1.90 -4.03 -22.96
C SER A 63 -0.55 -4.73 -22.80
N PRO A 64 0.16 -5.07 -23.89
CA PRO A 64 1.56 -5.52 -23.83
C PRO A 64 2.50 -4.51 -23.14
N GLU A 65 2.13 -3.22 -23.13
CA GLU A 65 2.92 -2.17 -22.49
C GLU A 65 2.72 -2.08 -20.97
N TYR A 66 1.72 -2.78 -20.42
CA TYR A 66 1.52 -2.84 -18.98
C TYR A 66 2.50 -3.81 -18.34
N ALA A 67 2.94 -3.45 -17.13
CA ALA A 67 3.90 -4.24 -16.37
C ALA A 67 3.48 -5.71 -16.16
N PHE A 68 2.19 -6.04 -16.19
CA PHE A 68 1.73 -7.43 -16.03
C PHE A 68 0.65 -7.83 -17.04
N TYR A 69 0.65 -7.21 -18.22
CA TYR A 69 -0.36 -7.32 -19.28
C TYR A 69 -1.76 -6.83 -18.89
N TYR A 70 -2.31 -7.28 -17.76
CA TYR A 70 -3.53 -6.75 -17.16
C TYR A 70 -3.21 -5.63 -16.17
N LYS A 71 -4.07 -4.61 -16.16
CA LYS A 71 -4.09 -3.54 -15.16
C LYS A 71 -5.54 -3.28 -14.80
N VAL A 72 -6.02 -3.89 -13.72
CA VAL A 72 -7.33 -3.63 -13.09
C VAL A 72 -7.06 -2.95 -11.76
N PHE A 73 -6.74 -1.66 -11.83
CA PHE A 73 -6.31 -0.85 -10.70
C PHE A 73 -7.49 -0.09 -10.11
N PHE A 74 -7.82 -0.35 -8.85
CA PHE A 74 -8.67 0.54 -8.06
C PHE A 74 -7.78 1.40 -7.16
N LYS A 75 -8.20 2.64 -6.86
CA LYS A 75 -7.48 3.53 -5.92
C LYS A 75 -7.28 2.91 -4.53
N THR A 76 -8.02 1.87 -4.18
CA THR A 76 -7.92 1.09 -2.94
C THR A 76 -7.09 -0.18 -3.05
N SER A 77 -6.72 -0.64 -4.26
CA SER A 77 -5.89 -1.84 -4.48
C SER A 77 -4.55 -1.85 -3.71
N PRO A 78 -3.87 -0.72 -3.48
CA PRO A 78 -2.69 -0.66 -2.61
C PRO A 78 -2.93 -1.18 -1.19
N LEU A 79 -4.17 -1.12 -0.67
CA LEU A 79 -4.52 -1.65 0.65
C LEU A 79 -4.55 -3.18 0.69
N PHE A 80 -4.48 -3.88 -0.45
CA PHE A 80 -4.36 -5.34 -0.49
C PHE A 80 -3.10 -5.85 0.24
N VAL A 81 -2.10 -4.99 0.48
CA VAL A 81 -0.97 -5.34 1.36
C VAL A 81 -1.41 -5.65 2.80
N ILE A 82 -2.46 -4.99 3.30
CA ILE A 82 -3.06 -5.29 4.61
C ILE A 82 -3.75 -6.66 4.56
N LEU A 83 -4.51 -6.92 3.49
CA LEU A 83 -5.18 -8.21 3.29
C LEU A 83 -4.16 -9.35 3.26
N LEU A 84 -3.06 -9.17 2.53
CA LEU A 84 -1.95 -10.12 2.45
C LEU A 84 -1.33 -10.38 3.83
N TYR A 85 -1.06 -9.32 4.60
CA TYR A 85 -0.52 -9.46 5.95
C TYR A 85 -1.48 -10.23 6.87
N GLU A 86 -2.75 -9.86 6.90
CA GLU A 86 -3.76 -10.49 7.75
C GLU A 86 -4.01 -11.95 7.34
N SER A 87 -4.07 -12.26 6.05
CA SER A 87 -4.26 -13.64 5.56
C SER A 87 -3.06 -14.53 5.85
N LEU A 88 -1.83 -13.99 5.77
CA LEU A 88 -0.61 -14.68 6.19
C LEU A 88 -0.63 -14.96 7.70
N LYS A 89 -0.97 -13.97 8.51
CA LYS A 89 -1.10 -14.10 9.97
C LYS A 89 -2.14 -15.16 10.36
N ARG A 90 -3.29 -15.16 9.68
CA ARG A 90 -4.40 -16.12 9.91
C ARG A 90 -4.20 -17.47 9.20
N GLN A 91 -3.09 -17.65 8.48
CA GLN A 91 -2.76 -18.87 7.71
C GLN A 91 -3.82 -19.27 6.67
N GLN A 92 -4.51 -18.28 6.09
CA GLN A 92 -5.59 -18.49 5.12
C GLN A 92 -5.03 -18.49 3.70
N PHE A 93 -4.54 -19.65 3.24
CA PHE A 93 -3.84 -19.80 1.96
C PHE A 93 -4.61 -19.28 0.74
N ALA A 94 -5.91 -19.57 0.63
CA ALA A 94 -6.72 -19.11 -0.50
C ALA A 94 -6.81 -17.59 -0.56
N ILE A 95 -6.91 -16.93 0.59
CA ILE A 95 -7.01 -15.47 0.69
C ILE A 95 -5.64 -14.82 0.47
N THR A 96 -4.56 -15.47 0.93
CA THR A 96 -3.19 -15.06 0.59
C THR A 96 -2.98 -15.09 -0.92
N LEU A 97 -3.32 -16.20 -1.61
CA LEU A 97 -3.22 -16.28 -3.06
C LEU A 97 -4.08 -15.20 -3.73
N LEU A 98 -5.31 -15.00 -3.27
CA LEU A 98 -6.20 -13.95 -3.77
C LEU A 98 -5.59 -12.55 -3.63
N SER A 99 -4.99 -12.23 -2.48
CA SER A 99 -4.35 -10.94 -2.22
C SER A 99 -3.12 -10.71 -3.10
N VAL A 100 -2.29 -11.75 -3.32
CA VAL A 100 -1.13 -11.68 -4.23
C VAL A 100 -1.61 -11.45 -5.66
N LEU A 101 -2.59 -12.22 -6.12
CA LEU A 101 -3.17 -12.05 -7.46
C LEU A 101 -3.82 -10.67 -7.62
N GLY A 102 -4.51 -10.17 -6.60
CA GLY A 102 -5.06 -8.81 -6.59
C GLY A 102 -3.99 -7.72 -6.69
N LEU A 103 -2.89 -7.84 -5.93
CA LEU A 103 -1.75 -6.92 -6.01
C LEU A 103 -1.07 -6.98 -7.38
N VAL A 104 -0.96 -8.17 -7.97
CA VAL A 104 -0.41 -8.37 -9.31
C VAL A 104 -1.31 -7.77 -10.40
N PHE A 105 -2.59 -8.12 -10.42
CA PHE A 105 -3.53 -7.65 -11.44
C PHE A 105 -3.90 -6.18 -11.30
N SER A 106 -3.62 -5.55 -10.14
CA SER A 106 -3.65 -4.10 -10.01
C SER A 106 -2.63 -3.39 -10.92
N GLY A 107 -1.64 -4.13 -11.45
CA GLY A 107 -0.80 -3.67 -12.55
C GLY A 107 0.26 -2.63 -12.16
N THR A 108 0.54 -2.42 -10.88
CA THR A 108 1.63 -1.52 -10.43
C THR A 108 2.86 -2.31 -9.99
N ARG A 109 4.03 -1.86 -10.45
CA ARG A 109 5.34 -2.47 -10.11
C ARG A 109 5.56 -2.50 -8.59
N ALA A 110 5.24 -1.40 -7.92
CA ALA A 110 5.40 -1.27 -6.46
C ALA A 110 4.54 -2.28 -5.68
N ASN A 111 3.28 -2.51 -6.08
CA ASN A 111 2.41 -3.47 -5.40
C ASN A 111 2.99 -4.89 -5.42
N VAL A 112 3.52 -5.32 -6.56
CA VAL A 112 4.12 -6.65 -6.72
C VAL A 112 5.41 -6.79 -5.93
N LEU A 113 6.29 -5.79 -5.97
CA LEU A 113 7.55 -5.82 -5.20
C LEU A 113 7.28 -5.90 -3.69
N ILE A 114 6.33 -5.12 -3.19
CA ILE A 114 5.95 -5.15 -1.76
C ILE A 114 5.27 -6.46 -1.40
N ALA A 115 4.39 -7.00 -2.25
CA ALA A 115 3.79 -8.31 -2.03
C ALA A 115 4.85 -9.40 -1.87
N LEU A 116 5.83 -9.41 -2.77
CA LEU A 116 6.95 -10.34 -2.74
C LEU A 116 7.78 -10.20 -1.47
N ALA A 117 8.18 -8.97 -1.14
CA ALA A 117 8.96 -8.69 0.06
C ALA A 117 8.24 -9.16 1.33
N LEU A 118 6.93 -8.91 1.45
CA LEU A 118 6.14 -9.33 2.60
C LEU A 118 6.05 -10.84 2.73
N VAL A 119 5.79 -11.57 1.63
CA VAL A 119 5.74 -13.03 1.65
C VAL A 119 7.09 -13.61 2.07
N VAL A 120 8.18 -13.13 1.48
CA VAL A 120 9.55 -13.60 1.79
C VAL A 120 9.89 -13.36 3.26
N ILE A 121 9.68 -12.14 3.76
CA ILE A 121 10.01 -11.79 5.15
C ILE A 121 9.11 -12.56 6.13
N PHE A 122 7.84 -12.77 5.79
CA PHE A 122 6.93 -13.59 6.61
C PHE A 122 7.43 -15.03 6.75
N ILE A 123 7.87 -15.65 5.66
CA ILE A 123 8.45 -17.00 5.68
C ILE A 123 9.66 -17.07 6.63
N PHE A 124 10.56 -16.07 6.58
CA PHE A 124 11.76 -16.06 7.42
C PHE A 124 11.49 -15.75 8.90
N LYS A 125 10.42 -15.01 9.21
CA LYS A 125 10.12 -14.55 10.57
C LYS A 125 9.11 -15.42 11.31
N GLN A 126 8.36 -16.29 10.64
CA GLN A 126 7.36 -17.11 11.31
C GLN A 126 8.02 -18.25 12.12
N GLN A 127 7.89 -18.17 13.45
CA GLN A 127 8.29 -19.22 14.38
C GLN A 127 7.06 -20.04 14.78
N GLY A 128 7.16 -21.39 14.83
CA GLY A 128 6.12 -22.26 15.40
C GLY A 128 5.26 -23.10 14.43
N MET A 129 5.47 -23.03 13.12
CA MET A 129 4.95 -24.06 12.19
C MET A 129 6.01 -25.11 11.89
N THR A 130 5.62 -26.29 11.41
CA THR A 130 6.54 -27.16 10.68
C THR A 130 6.98 -26.41 9.42
N LYS A 131 8.11 -25.70 9.57
CA LYS A 131 8.77 -24.83 8.57
C LYS A 131 8.62 -25.33 7.12
N PRO A 132 8.79 -26.62 6.79
CA PRO A 132 8.67 -27.08 5.40
C PRO A 132 7.29 -26.87 4.75
N ALA A 133 6.16 -27.09 5.44
CA ALA A 133 4.84 -27.07 4.78
C ALA A 133 4.37 -25.67 4.40
N MET A 134 4.68 -24.66 5.22
CA MET A 134 4.38 -23.26 4.92
C MET A 134 5.32 -22.69 3.87
N ILE A 135 6.62 -23.04 3.94
CA ILE A 135 7.61 -22.69 2.93
C ILE A 135 7.14 -23.21 1.57
N VAL A 136 6.82 -24.51 1.47
CA VAL A 136 6.35 -25.13 0.22
C VAL A 136 5.07 -24.48 -0.30
N LYS A 137 4.12 -24.14 0.58
CA LYS A 137 2.87 -23.48 0.16
C LYS A 137 3.09 -22.03 -0.31
N CYS A 138 3.93 -21.26 0.38
CA CYS A 138 4.24 -19.89 -0.03
C CYS A 138 5.12 -19.87 -1.29
N LEU A 139 6.06 -20.80 -1.41
CA LEU A 139 6.85 -21.02 -2.64
C LEU A 139 5.95 -21.48 -3.78
N ALA A 140 4.98 -22.37 -3.55
CA ALA A 140 4.03 -22.80 -4.56
C ALA A 140 3.13 -21.64 -5.01
N ILE A 141 2.69 -20.76 -4.10
CA ILE A 141 1.95 -19.54 -4.44
C ILE A 141 2.82 -18.55 -5.22
N PHE A 142 4.08 -18.37 -4.79
CA PHE A 142 5.04 -17.54 -5.50
C PHE A 142 5.31 -18.08 -6.91
N MET A 143 5.58 -19.39 -7.03
CA MET A 143 5.80 -20.07 -8.30
C MET A 143 4.55 -20.06 -9.16
N LEU A 144 3.35 -20.25 -8.60
CA LEU A 144 2.09 -20.15 -9.34
C LEU A 144 1.83 -18.72 -9.82
N ALA A 145 2.08 -17.71 -8.98
CA ALA A 145 2.00 -16.31 -9.39
C ALA A 145 3.02 -16.02 -10.51
N LEU A 146 4.26 -16.49 -10.39
CA LEU A 146 5.27 -16.37 -11.43
C LEU A 146 4.88 -17.11 -12.71
N ILE A 147 4.35 -18.32 -12.64
CA ILE A 147 3.91 -19.10 -13.81
C ILE A 147 2.71 -18.42 -14.48
N LEU A 148 1.75 -17.90 -13.71
CA LEU A 148 0.60 -17.15 -14.24
C LEU A 148 1.00 -15.79 -14.84
N LEU A 149 2.10 -15.20 -14.36
CA LEU A 149 2.66 -13.94 -14.84
C LEU A 149 3.62 -14.09 -16.04
N PHE A 150 4.39 -15.17 -16.06
CA PHE A 150 5.57 -15.36 -16.90
C PHE A 150 5.58 -16.69 -17.66
N GLY A 151 4.45 -17.40 -17.76
CA GLY A 151 4.27 -18.66 -18.50
C GLY A 151 4.40 -18.58 -20.03
N SER A 152 5.28 -17.72 -20.53
CA SER A 152 5.86 -17.77 -21.87
C SER A 152 7.34 -17.40 -21.75
N SER A 153 8.22 -18.21 -22.34
CA SER A 153 9.68 -18.13 -22.28
C SER A 153 10.25 -16.69 -22.27
N LEU A 154 11.21 -16.46 -21.36
CA LEU A 154 12.04 -15.25 -21.18
C LEU A 154 11.59 -14.30 -20.05
N ILE A 155 11.80 -14.75 -18.81
CA ILE A 155 11.65 -13.94 -17.57
C ILE A 155 12.58 -12.72 -17.60
N ILE A 156 13.83 -12.90 -18.07
CA ILE A 156 14.81 -11.82 -18.12
C ILE A 156 14.41 -10.80 -19.22
N GLU A 157 14.08 -11.23 -20.44
CA GLU A 157 13.65 -10.28 -21.48
C GLU A 157 12.33 -9.58 -21.14
N LYS A 158 11.41 -10.24 -20.43
CA LYS A 158 10.19 -9.57 -19.93
C LYS A 158 10.50 -8.59 -18.81
N LEU A 159 11.38 -8.89 -17.87
CA LEU A 159 11.77 -7.92 -16.83
C LEU A 159 12.51 -6.72 -17.43
N THR A 160 13.44 -6.96 -18.36
CA THR A 160 14.16 -5.89 -19.07
C THR A 160 13.21 -5.10 -19.97
N SER A 161 12.29 -5.75 -20.69
CA SER A 161 11.29 -5.04 -21.50
C SER A 161 10.20 -4.37 -20.67
N MET A 162 9.90 -4.80 -19.45
CA MET A 162 9.02 -4.07 -18.52
C MET A 162 9.69 -2.78 -18.02
N MET A 163 10.98 -2.82 -17.70
CA MET A 163 11.75 -1.63 -17.33
C MET A 163 12.02 -0.70 -18.51
N SER A 164 12.16 -1.27 -19.72
CA SER A 164 12.45 -0.53 -20.97
C SER A 164 11.21 -0.37 -21.88
N SER A 165 10.01 -0.62 -21.38
CA SER A 165 8.78 -0.51 -22.17
C SER A 165 8.51 0.95 -22.51
N LYS A 166 7.89 1.22 -23.66
CA LYS A 166 7.46 2.58 -24.04
C LYS A 166 6.62 3.25 -22.94
N GLY A 167 5.76 2.49 -22.26
CA GLY A 167 4.99 2.98 -21.11
C GLY A 167 5.84 3.34 -19.89
N ALA A 168 6.91 2.57 -19.60
CA ALA A 168 7.86 2.91 -18.55
C ALA A 168 8.68 4.16 -18.94
N THR A 169 9.18 4.24 -20.17
CA THR A 169 9.95 5.39 -20.67
C THR A 169 9.12 6.67 -20.69
N TYR A 170 7.84 6.59 -21.07
CA TYR A 170 6.90 7.73 -21.04
C TYR A 170 6.58 8.18 -19.61
N SER A 171 6.33 7.25 -18.68
CA SER A 171 6.13 7.59 -17.27
C SER A 171 7.40 8.18 -16.63
N ASP A 172 8.58 7.67 -16.99
CA ASP A 172 9.84 8.17 -16.48
C ASP A 172 10.19 9.55 -17.07
N SER A 173 9.88 9.81 -18.34
CA SER A 173 10.05 11.14 -18.95
C SER A 173 9.12 12.17 -18.32
N ILE A 174 7.86 11.79 -18.01
CA ILE A 174 6.94 12.63 -17.25
C ILE A 174 7.57 12.99 -15.90
N ARG A 175 8.09 12.01 -15.15
CA ARG A 175 8.69 12.24 -13.83
C ARG A 175 9.90 13.15 -13.87
N ILE A 176 10.76 13.00 -14.89
CA ILE A 176 11.92 13.87 -15.08
C ILE A 176 11.46 15.31 -15.31
N GLY A 177 10.52 15.54 -16.23
CA GLY A 177 9.99 16.88 -16.49
C GLY A 177 9.24 17.47 -15.28
N THR A 178 8.49 16.65 -14.53
CA THR A 178 7.88 17.07 -13.26
C THR A 178 8.94 17.50 -12.24
N MET A 179 10.06 16.77 -12.15
CA MET A 179 11.16 17.14 -11.25
C MET A 179 11.80 18.48 -11.63
N GLU A 180 11.96 18.76 -12.92
CA GLU A 180 12.43 20.07 -13.40
C GLU A 180 11.45 21.19 -13.03
N SER A 181 10.16 20.92 -13.15
CA SER A 181 9.10 21.85 -12.74
C SER A 181 9.17 22.17 -11.24
N TYR A 182 9.40 21.15 -10.40
CA TYR A 182 9.63 21.34 -8.97
C TYR A 182 10.90 22.15 -8.68
N LYS A 183 12.01 21.92 -9.39
CA LYS A 183 13.23 22.73 -9.23
C LYS A 183 12.96 24.21 -9.48
N HIS A 184 12.17 24.52 -10.51
CA HIS A 184 11.77 25.89 -10.79
C HIS A 184 10.92 26.49 -9.65
N LEU A 185 9.93 25.75 -9.14
CA LEU A 185 9.10 26.23 -8.02
C LEU A 185 9.90 26.41 -6.72
N PHE A 186 10.79 25.48 -6.42
CA PHE A 186 11.66 25.49 -5.24
C PHE A 186 12.85 26.45 -5.36
N SER A 187 13.00 27.16 -6.47
CA SER A 187 13.97 28.28 -6.53
C SER A 187 13.61 29.41 -5.55
N HIS A 188 12.34 29.49 -5.14
CA HIS A 188 11.87 30.47 -4.16
C HIS A 188 11.77 29.83 -2.77
N ALA A 189 12.53 30.37 -1.81
CA ALA A 189 12.57 29.81 -0.45
C ALA A 189 11.20 29.74 0.24
N HIS A 190 10.29 30.70 -0.03
CA HIS A 190 8.95 30.69 0.53
C HIS A 190 8.15 29.44 0.11
N ASN A 191 8.27 29.02 -1.16
CA ASN A 191 7.61 27.82 -1.69
C ASN A 191 8.13 26.54 -1.03
N ILE A 192 9.42 26.49 -0.69
CA ILE A 192 9.97 25.34 0.04
C ILE A 192 9.43 25.31 1.47
N LEU A 193 9.42 26.46 2.16
CA LEU A 193 9.09 26.51 3.58
C LEU A 193 7.59 26.31 3.86
N PHE A 194 6.74 26.99 3.09
CA PHE A 194 5.30 27.07 3.33
C PHE A 194 4.44 26.47 2.21
N GLY A 195 5.05 26.09 1.09
CA GLY A 195 4.33 25.54 -0.05
C GLY A 195 3.68 26.62 -0.92
N THR A 196 2.99 26.15 -1.94
CA THR A 196 2.29 26.95 -2.97
C THR A 196 0.77 26.91 -2.78
N GLY A 197 0.27 26.17 -1.78
CA GLY A 197 -1.15 25.98 -1.49
C GLY A 197 -1.65 24.59 -1.92
N MET A 198 -2.54 24.01 -1.12
CA MET A 198 -3.14 22.71 -1.41
C MET A 198 -4.09 22.78 -2.61
N GLY A 199 -3.91 21.88 -3.58
CA GLY A 199 -4.67 21.89 -4.83
C GLY A 199 -4.30 23.01 -5.80
N SER A 200 -3.24 23.79 -5.51
CA SER A 200 -2.72 24.77 -6.48
C SER A 200 -2.19 24.06 -7.72
N GLU A 201 -2.46 24.64 -8.88
CA GLU A 201 -1.93 24.16 -10.15
C GLU A 201 -0.50 24.65 -10.37
N PHE A 202 0.30 23.84 -11.05
CA PHE A 202 1.60 24.25 -11.54
C PHE A 202 1.82 23.70 -12.94
N TYR A 203 2.67 24.38 -13.72
CA TYR A 203 3.02 23.90 -15.04
C TYR A 203 3.95 22.69 -14.94
N ASN A 204 3.48 21.52 -15.40
CA ASN A 204 4.23 20.27 -15.39
C ASN A 204 4.90 20.07 -16.76
N LEU A 205 6.20 20.34 -16.86
CA LEU A 205 7.00 20.17 -18.09
C LEU A 205 6.93 18.74 -18.64
N GLY A 206 6.77 17.73 -17.77
CA GLY A 206 6.67 16.33 -18.19
C GLY A 206 5.42 16.02 -19.01
N ARG A 207 4.36 16.80 -18.83
CA ARG A 207 3.06 16.65 -19.52
C ARG A 207 2.70 17.84 -20.39
N SER A 208 3.48 18.92 -20.30
CA SER A 208 3.25 20.18 -21.00
C SER A 208 1.85 20.77 -20.72
N ASP A 209 1.39 20.66 -19.48
CA ASP A 209 0.08 21.12 -19.04
C ASP A 209 0.11 21.59 -17.58
N PHE A 210 -0.89 22.38 -17.17
CA PHE A 210 -1.11 22.74 -15.77
C PHE A 210 -1.80 21.60 -15.04
N GLU A 211 -1.19 21.13 -13.96
CA GLU A 211 -1.75 20.05 -13.15
C GLU A 211 -1.79 20.42 -11.67
N ALA A 212 -2.87 20.01 -10.99
CA ALA A 212 -3.01 20.16 -9.54
C ALA A 212 -2.35 19.03 -8.72
N SER A 213 -1.91 17.96 -9.38
CA SER A 213 -1.35 16.76 -8.74
C SER A 213 -0.37 16.04 -9.65
N ALA A 214 0.73 15.53 -9.09
CA ALA A 214 1.77 14.81 -9.80
C ALA A 214 2.12 13.44 -9.17
N GLU A 215 2.86 12.60 -9.91
CA GLU A 215 3.16 11.18 -9.56
C GLU A 215 4.23 10.98 -8.45
N MET A 216 4.51 12.01 -7.64
CA MET A 216 5.53 12.00 -6.59
C MET A 216 4.99 12.58 -5.28
N SER A 217 4.14 11.81 -4.58
CA SER A 217 3.32 12.31 -3.47
C SER A 217 4.06 13.04 -2.35
N PHE A 218 5.28 12.60 -2.00
CA PHE A 218 6.05 13.26 -0.92
C PHE A 218 6.59 14.62 -1.37
N ILE A 219 7.09 14.72 -2.60
CA ILE A 219 7.59 15.99 -3.15
C ILE A 219 6.42 16.92 -3.42
N GLU A 220 5.33 16.38 -3.94
CA GLU A 220 4.08 17.11 -4.14
C GLU A 220 3.53 17.65 -2.82
N LEU A 221 3.62 16.89 -1.73
CA LEU A 221 3.26 17.37 -0.41
C LEU A 221 4.14 18.56 0.02
N VAL A 222 5.45 18.50 -0.21
CA VAL A 222 6.35 19.65 0.02
C VAL A 222 5.96 20.84 -0.86
N ARG A 223 5.59 20.62 -2.13
CA ARG A 223 5.12 21.68 -3.03
C ARG A 223 3.84 22.33 -2.50
N GLN A 224 2.88 21.54 -2.04
CA GLN A 224 1.55 22.03 -1.66
C GLN A 224 1.56 22.72 -0.30
N ILE A 225 2.18 22.11 0.70
CA ILE A 225 2.11 22.58 2.10
C ILE A 225 3.48 22.94 2.68
N GLY A 226 4.57 22.85 1.94
CA GLY A 226 5.90 23.20 2.45
C GLY A 226 6.53 22.13 3.32
N ILE A 227 7.85 22.25 3.52
CA ILE A 227 8.65 21.25 4.24
C ILE A 227 8.31 21.19 5.73
N ILE A 228 8.00 22.34 6.35
CA ILE A 228 7.70 22.41 7.80
C ILE A 228 6.48 21.55 8.11
N TYR A 229 5.39 21.76 7.39
CA TYR A 229 4.14 21.02 7.60
C TYR A 229 4.24 19.59 7.07
N THR A 230 5.02 19.35 6.01
CA THR A 230 5.33 17.99 5.53
C THR A 230 6.02 17.16 6.61
N VAL A 231 7.02 17.71 7.30
CA VAL A 231 7.72 17.00 8.39
C VAL A 231 6.78 16.68 9.54
N LEU A 232 5.90 17.60 9.93
CA LEU A 232 4.88 17.34 10.96
C LEU A 232 3.92 16.23 10.53
N PHE A 233 3.42 16.27 9.30
CA PHE A 233 2.51 15.27 8.75
C PHE A 233 3.15 13.88 8.66
N VAL A 234 4.34 13.79 8.06
CA VAL A 234 5.10 12.53 7.97
C VAL A 234 5.49 12.02 9.36
N GLY A 235 5.88 12.92 10.27
CA GLY A 235 6.16 12.59 11.66
C GLY A 235 4.95 11.96 12.36
N GLY A 236 3.75 12.50 12.14
CA GLY A 236 2.49 11.92 12.60
C GLY A 236 2.24 10.53 12.01
N ILE A 237 2.32 10.39 10.69
CA ILE A 237 2.16 9.10 9.99
C ILE A 237 3.12 8.02 10.52
N LEU A 238 4.37 8.38 10.78
CA LEU A 238 5.40 7.46 11.25
C LEU A 238 5.33 7.20 12.76
N TYR A 239 4.67 8.06 13.54
CA TYR A 239 4.53 7.91 14.99
C TYR A 239 4.10 6.52 15.46
N PRO A 240 3.04 5.88 14.92
CA PRO A 240 2.62 4.54 15.37
C PRO A 240 3.71 3.48 15.26
N LEU A 241 4.73 3.64 14.39
CA LEU A 241 5.85 2.71 14.28
C LEU A 241 6.68 2.55 15.57
N LYS A 242 6.55 3.48 16.52
CA LYS A 242 7.14 3.36 17.87
C LYS A 242 6.48 2.27 18.73
N GLY A 243 5.33 1.71 18.32
CA GLY A 243 4.63 0.65 19.05
C GLY A 243 5.40 -0.68 19.13
N HIS A 244 5.04 -1.47 20.14
CA HIS A 244 5.61 -2.79 20.42
C HIS A 244 4.77 -3.90 19.79
N TYR A 245 4.77 -3.96 18.46
CA TYR A 245 4.11 -5.02 17.70
C TYR A 245 5.04 -5.57 16.61
N SER A 246 4.64 -6.69 16.00
CA SER A 246 5.48 -7.44 15.06
C SER A 246 6.08 -6.55 13.96
N ILE A 247 7.36 -6.81 13.63
CA ILE A 247 8.06 -6.18 12.51
C ILE A 247 7.30 -6.32 11.19
N LEU A 248 6.53 -7.39 11.02
CA LEU A 248 5.72 -7.64 9.82
C LEU A 248 4.61 -6.59 9.64
N VAL A 249 3.99 -6.12 10.72
CA VAL A 249 3.01 -5.02 10.68
C VAL A 249 3.70 -3.74 10.24
N LYS A 250 4.87 -3.43 10.82
CA LYS A 250 5.66 -2.25 10.48
C LYS A 250 6.06 -2.26 9.00
N LEU A 251 6.51 -3.41 8.51
CA LEU A 251 6.88 -3.60 7.11
C LEU A 251 5.68 -3.51 6.16
N THR A 252 4.50 -3.98 6.58
CA THR A 252 3.26 -3.82 5.80
C THR A 252 2.93 -2.34 5.61
N PHE A 253 3.06 -1.55 6.68
CA PHE A 253 2.85 -0.11 6.62
C PHE A 253 3.91 0.63 5.79
N ILE A 254 5.18 0.33 6.02
CA ILE A 254 6.29 0.90 5.23
C ILE A 254 6.13 0.53 3.76
N GLY A 255 5.69 -0.71 3.47
CA GLY A 255 5.39 -1.17 2.11
C GLY A 255 4.29 -0.35 1.45
N TYR A 256 3.20 -0.04 2.18
CA TYR A 256 2.20 0.89 1.68
C TYR A 256 2.77 2.29 1.43
N LEU A 257 3.59 2.84 2.34
CA LEU A 257 4.20 4.16 2.14
C LEU A 257 5.10 4.19 0.91
N PHE A 258 5.81 3.09 0.62
CA PHE A 258 6.59 2.96 -0.62
C PHE A 258 5.70 2.94 -1.87
N ILE A 259 4.57 2.24 -1.83
CA ILE A 259 3.57 2.27 -2.92
C ILE A 259 3.03 3.70 -3.11
N ALA A 260 2.68 4.37 -2.00
CA ALA A 260 2.16 5.75 -2.00
C ALA A 260 3.22 6.80 -2.36
N ALA A 261 4.52 6.48 -2.31
CA ALA A 261 5.56 7.37 -2.80
C ALA A 261 5.55 7.50 -4.33
N THR A 262 5.08 6.44 -5.02
CA THR A 262 5.10 6.33 -6.49
C THR A 262 3.74 6.55 -7.15
N ASN A 263 2.72 6.88 -6.36
CA ASN A 263 1.33 7.10 -6.79
C ASN A 263 0.69 8.15 -5.86
N PRO A 264 -0.22 9.02 -6.32
CA PRO A 264 -0.84 10.12 -5.54
C PRO A 264 -1.81 9.62 -4.45
N LEU A 265 -1.31 8.85 -3.50
CA LEU A 265 -2.11 8.11 -2.50
C LEU A 265 -1.82 8.55 -1.07
N LEU A 266 -0.73 9.27 -0.83
CA LEU A 266 -0.21 9.56 0.51
C LEU A 266 -1.20 10.36 1.37
N TYR A 267 -1.97 11.27 0.80
CA TYR A 267 -2.94 12.11 1.53
C TYR A 267 -4.37 11.94 1.00
N SER A 268 -4.68 10.73 0.52
CA SER A 268 -6.01 10.34 0.06
C SER A 268 -6.90 9.77 1.18
N THR A 269 -8.18 9.56 0.86
CA THR A 269 -9.09 8.77 1.72
C THR A 269 -8.62 7.33 1.89
N THR A 270 -8.03 6.73 0.84
CA THR A 270 -7.35 5.42 0.92
C THR A 270 -6.22 5.41 1.96
N ALA A 271 -5.38 6.45 1.98
CA ALA A 271 -4.32 6.61 2.99
C ALA A 271 -4.89 6.71 4.40
N SER A 272 -6.00 7.43 4.56
CA SER A 272 -6.64 7.57 5.87
C SER A 272 -7.05 6.22 6.47
N ILE A 273 -7.49 5.26 5.64
CA ILE A 273 -7.88 3.91 6.10
C ILE A 273 -6.68 3.17 6.71
N ILE A 274 -5.52 3.18 6.05
CA ILE A 274 -4.34 2.51 6.60
C ILE A 274 -3.75 3.24 7.81
N TYR A 275 -3.84 4.58 7.85
CA TYR A 275 -3.46 5.33 9.05
C TYR A 275 -4.33 4.96 10.23
N ILE A 276 -5.65 4.83 10.03
CA ILE A 276 -6.56 4.33 11.07
C ILE A 276 -6.16 2.92 11.50
N TYR A 277 -5.97 2.00 10.55
CA TYR A 277 -5.54 0.63 10.85
C TYR A 277 -4.25 0.59 11.71
N MET A 278 -3.26 1.41 11.37
CA MET A 278 -1.98 1.45 12.08
C MET A 278 -2.08 2.09 13.46
N TYR A 279 -2.80 3.19 13.60
CA TYR A 279 -3.00 3.80 14.91
C TYR A 279 -3.82 2.93 15.87
N LEU A 280 -4.84 2.22 15.37
CA LEU A 280 -5.58 1.25 16.19
C LEU A 280 -4.64 0.14 16.68
N THR A 281 -3.81 -0.41 15.79
CA THR A 281 -2.80 -1.41 16.16
C THR A 281 -1.79 -0.87 17.17
N PHE A 282 -1.40 0.39 17.04
CA PHE A 282 -0.54 1.04 18.01
C PHE A 282 -1.20 1.15 19.38
N PHE A 283 -2.44 1.65 19.47
CA PHE A 283 -3.15 1.80 20.75
C PHE A 283 -3.42 0.46 21.43
N GLU A 284 -3.85 -0.56 20.69
CA GLU A 284 -4.00 -1.93 21.20
C GLU A 284 -2.67 -2.44 21.80
N SER A 285 -1.54 -2.22 21.13
CA SER A 285 -0.22 -2.64 21.65
C SER A 285 0.24 -1.89 22.91
N GLN A 286 -0.29 -0.70 23.17
CA GLN A 286 0.00 0.02 24.42
C GLN A 286 -0.90 -0.46 25.57
N ALA A 287 -2.16 -0.83 25.26
CA ALA A 287 -3.11 -1.36 26.25
C ALA A 287 -2.68 -2.74 26.79
N GLU A 288 -1.98 -3.55 25.98
CA GLU A 288 -1.46 -4.87 26.38
C GLU A 288 -0.20 -4.82 27.28
N LYS A 289 0.32 -3.64 27.66
CA LYS A 289 1.44 -3.56 28.62
C LYS A 289 1.01 -4.13 29.98
N PRO A 290 1.64 -5.20 30.50
CA PRO A 290 1.40 -5.61 31.87
C PRO A 290 1.79 -4.45 32.79
N LEU A 291 0.90 -4.10 33.73
CA LEU A 291 1.25 -3.19 34.81
C LEU A 291 2.56 -3.67 35.45
N PRO A 292 3.53 -2.77 35.74
CA PRO A 292 4.71 -3.16 36.47
C PRO A 292 4.25 -3.86 37.75
N GLN A 293 4.68 -5.11 37.93
CA GLN A 293 4.37 -5.85 39.15
C GLN A 293 4.99 -5.07 40.30
N ILE A 294 4.16 -4.33 41.04
CA ILE A 294 4.57 -3.69 42.27
C ILE A 294 4.97 -4.85 43.18
N ASN A 295 6.26 -5.00 43.40
CA ASN A 295 6.83 -6.03 44.25
C ASN A 295 6.36 -5.75 45.69
N ARG A 296 5.25 -6.37 46.11
CA ARG A 296 4.67 -6.21 47.46
C ARG A 296 5.53 -6.84 48.57
N SER A 297 6.75 -7.25 48.28
CA SER A 297 7.69 -7.79 49.26
C SER A 297 8.39 -6.73 50.13
N ASN A 298 8.27 -5.44 49.82
CA ASN A 298 8.88 -4.35 50.60
C ASN A 298 7.91 -3.59 51.54
N VAL A 299 6.74 -4.14 51.84
CA VAL A 299 5.86 -3.61 52.90
C VAL A 299 5.77 -4.65 54.03
N LYS A 300 6.90 -4.90 54.69
CA LYS A 300 6.96 -5.31 56.10
C LYS A 300 7.41 -4.05 56.82
N GLY A 301 6.53 -3.36 57.55
CA GLY A 301 6.24 -3.76 58.92
C GLY A 301 7.20 -3.02 59.84
N GLU A 302 7.15 -1.69 59.85
CA GLU A 302 7.64 -0.91 60.99
C GLU A 302 6.47 -0.81 61.96
N GLU A 303 6.40 -1.79 62.86
CA GLU A 303 5.61 -1.70 64.08
C GLU A 303 6.17 -0.57 64.94
N TYR A 304 5.27 0.28 65.42
CA TYR A 304 5.55 1.26 66.46
C TYR A 304 5.73 0.49 67.79
N GLU A 305 6.94 0.50 68.35
CA GLU A 305 7.15 0.12 69.75
C GLU A 305 6.83 1.34 70.65
N LEU A 306 5.93 1.09 71.61
CA LEU A 306 5.68 1.86 72.84
C LEU A 306 6.30 1.09 74.00
#